data_AF-A0A916BC83-F1
#
_entry.id   AF-A0A916BC83-F1
#
_cell.length_a   1.000
_cell.length_b   1.000
_cell.length_c   1.000
_cell.angle_alpha   90.00
_cell.angle_beta   90.00
_cell.angle_gamma   90.00
#
_symmetry.space_group_name_H-M   'P 1'
#
loop_
_entity.id
_entity.type
_entity.pdbx_description
1 polymer ?
#
loop_
_entity_poly.entity_id
_entity_poly.type
_entity_poly.pdbx_seq_one_letter_code
_entity_poly.pdbx_strand_id
1 'polypeptide(L)'
;MKRLIVLFACLAPLFTVAGEFSATLVVQTGFLREGDLIVRNITDLVAKKTCMTFYVRTAGTSPITDCYDVIGEFGANVRQAAHLKEGELVIRKVEDTKNNRACLVAYVSTPGTSPAVHCYTTTHRFKEGLQIDSHLREGDLDVHRISDASAGTTCLVAFVKTEGTAPSTFCYPSVPQGIGPLRQEHTLKEGDLVVRKITDGANNKACLVSYVSTQGTSSRMFCFDHR
;
A
#
# COMPACT_ATOMS: atom_id res chain seq x y z
N MET A 1 33.91 -78.88 -10.33
CA MET A 1 33.27 -78.10 -9.25
C MET A 1 33.69 -76.64 -9.37
N LYS A 2 32.70 -75.72 -9.45
CA LYS A 2 32.72 -74.30 -9.03
C LYS A 2 33.67 -73.35 -9.81
N ARG A 3 33.29 -72.13 -10.23
CA ARG A 3 32.16 -71.25 -9.93
C ARG A 3 32.08 -70.15 -11.01
N LEU A 4 30.86 -69.88 -11.51
CA LEU A 4 30.53 -68.65 -12.25
C LEU A 4 30.55 -67.45 -11.29
N ILE A 5 31.10 -66.32 -11.74
CA ILE A 5 30.98 -65.02 -11.10
C ILE A 5 29.82 -64.29 -11.79
N VAL A 6 28.72 -64.07 -11.07
CA VAL A 6 27.58 -63.24 -11.50
C VAL A 6 27.77 -61.86 -10.90
N LEU A 7 27.94 -60.85 -11.75
CA LEU A 7 27.82 -59.43 -11.37
C LEU A 7 26.35 -59.13 -11.05
N PHE A 8 26.07 -58.77 -9.79
CA PHE A 8 24.79 -58.16 -9.41
C PHE A 8 24.99 -56.65 -9.30
N ALA A 9 24.49 -55.90 -10.27
CA ALA A 9 24.33 -54.46 -10.19
C ALA A 9 23.23 -54.15 -9.17
N CYS A 10 23.59 -53.61 -8.01
CA CYS A 10 22.64 -53.05 -7.05
C CYS A 10 22.08 -51.73 -7.62
N LEU A 11 20.92 -51.82 -8.26
CA LEU A 11 20.03 -50.68 -8.45
C LEU A 11 19.58 -50.17 -7.08
N ALA A 12 20.16 -49.05 -6.64
CA ALA A 12 19.62 -48.30 -5.51
C ALA A 12 18.29 -47.67 -5.96
N PRO A 13 17.16 -47.93 -5.28
CA PRO A 13 15.98 -47.11 -5.49
C PRO A 13 16.30 -45.71 -4.98
N LEU A 14 16.26 -44.73 -5.89
CA LEU A 14 16.17 -43.32 -5.52
C LEU A 14 14.87 -43.15 -4.74
N PHE A 15 14.95 -43.22 -3.41
CA PHE A 15 13.92 -42.70 -2.54
C PHE A 15 13.86 -41.20 -2.83
N THR A 16 12.92 -40.79 -3.67
CA THR A 16 12.45 -39.42 -3.71
C THR A 16 11.92 -39.11 -2.32
N VAL A 17 12.67 -38.32 -1.56
CA VAL A 17 12.14 -37.67 -0.37
C VAL A 17 11.04 -36.77 -0.90
N ALA A 18 9.79 -37.22 -0.78
CA ALA A 18 8.65 -36.36 -0.87
C ALA A 18 8.89 -35.25 0.16
N GLY A 19 9.24 -34.05 -0.31
CA GLY A 19 9.38 -32.89 0.54
C GLY A 19 8.13 -32.79 1.40
N GLU A 20 8.32 -32.74 2.71
CA GLU A 20 7.24 -32.62 3.67
C GLU A 20 6.30 -31.51 3.21
N PHE A 21 5.06 -31.88 2.90
CA PHE A 21 3.98 -30.91 2.71
C PHE A 21 3.77 -30.28 4.09
N SER A 22 4.52 -29.22 4.38
CA SER A 22 4.26 -28.37 5.53
C SER A 22 2.90 -27.74 5.25
N ALA A 23 1.87 -28.17 5.98
CA ALA A 23 0.59 -27.50 6.00
C ALA A 23 0.87 -26.05 6.42
N THR A 24 1.02 -25.18 5.43
CA THR A 24 1.27 -23.76 5.64
C THR A 24 -0.01 -23.23 6.28
N LEU A 25 0.04 -23.01 7.60
CA LEU A 25 -1.06 -22.49 8.41
C LEU A 25 -1.28 -21.00 8.08
N VAL A 26 -1.62 -20.74 6.82
CA VAL A 26 -1.97 -19.42 6.30
C VAL A 26 -3.49 -19.34 6.33
N VAL A 27 -4.01 -18.48 7.20
CA VAL A 27 -5.45 -18.37 7.46
C VAL A 27 -5.92 -16.95 7.25
N GLN A 28 -7.11 -16.79 6.66
CA GLN A 28 -7.74 -15.47 6.63
C GLN A 28 -8.32 -15.14 8.00
N THR A 29 -7.86 -14.05 8.59
CA THR A 29 -8.22 -13.64 9.96
C THR A 29 -9.02 -12.33 10.01
N GLY A 30 -9.14 -11.64 8.88
CA GLY A 30 -9.94 -10.41 8.77
C GLY A 30 -10.49 -10.20 7.37
N PHE A 31 -11.63 -9.51 7.29
CA PHE A 31 -12.27 -9.14 6.05
C PHE A 31 -12.99 -7.79 6.22
N LEU A 32 -12.78 -6.88 5.28
CA LEU A 32 -13.48 -5.62 5.16
C LEU A 32 -13.89 -5.42 3.71
N ARG A 33 -15.12 -4.95 3.49
CA ARG A 33 -15.61 -4.57 2.17
C ARG A 33 -16.30 -3.22 2.26
N GLU A 34 -15.75 -2.26 1.52
CA GLU A 34 -16.14 -0.85 1.57
C GLU A 34 -16.29 -0.29 0.15
N GLY A 35 -17.52 -0.30 -0.35
CA GLY A 35 -17.78 -0.06 -1.76
C GLY A 35 -17.09 -1.11 -2.63
N ASP A 36 -16.20 -0.66 -3.51
CA ASP A 36 -15.38 -1.53 -4.36
C ASP A 36 -14.05 -1.92 -3.71
N LEU A 37 -13.63 -1.28 -2.62
CA LEU A 37 -12.43 -1.68 -1.89
C LEU A 37 -12.72 -2.96 -1.09
N ILE A 38 -11.86 -3.95 -1.26
CA ILE A 38 -11.82 -5.14 -0.44
C ILE A 38 -10.47 -5.20 0.28
N VAL A 39 -10.51 -5.50 1.58
CA VAL A 39 -9.34 -5.78 2.38
C VAL A 39 -9.48 -7.16 3.00
N ARG A 40 -8.46 -7.99 2.83
CA ARG A 40 -8.35 -9.30 3.49
C ARG A 40 -7.13 -9.27 4.39
N ASN A 41 -7.27 -9.77 5.61
CA ASN A 41 -6.12 -10.02 6.47
C ASN A 41 -5.79 -11.50 6.45
N ILE A 42 -4.53 -11.80 6.17
CA ILE A 42 -4.00 -13.15 6.03
C ILE A 42 -2.87 -13.31 7.04
N THR A 43 -2.99 -14.26 7.95
CA THR A 43 -2.00 -14.52 8.99
C THR A 43 -1.28 -15.84 8.71
N ASP A 44 0.04 -15.79 8.70
CA ASP A 44 0.90 -16.98 8.79
C ASP A 44 1.14 -17.29 10.27
N LEU A 45 0.53 -18.38 10.75
CA LEU A 45 0.62 -18.78 12.15
C LEU A 45 2.02 -19.27 12.54
N VAL A 46 2.82 -19.73 11.59
CA VAL A 46 4.19 -20.22 11.84
C VAL A 46 5.15 -19.04 11.93
N ALA A 47 5.09 -18.13 10.96
CA ALA A 47 5.96 -16.96 10.92
C ALA A 47 5.54 -15.85 11.90
N LYS A 48 4.35 -15.95 12.52
CA LYS A 48 3.74 -14.90 13.35
C LYS A 48 3.64 -13.54 12.64
N LYS A 49 3.41 -13.60 11.33
CA LYS A 49 3.20 -12.42 10.48
C LYS A 49 1.76 -12.36 10.02
N THR A 50 1.26 -11.15 9.88
CA THR A 50 -0.07 -10.90 9.32
C THR A 50 0.03 -9.85 8.24
N CYS A 51 -0.77 -9.99 7.20
CA CYS A 51 -0.71 -9.17 6.01
C CYS A 51 -2.08 -8.65 5.64
N MET A 52 -2.21 -7.33 5.51
CA MET A 52 -3.39 -6.73 4.91
C MET A 52 -3.20 -6.64 3.40
N THR A 53 -4.07 -7.33 2.66
CA THR A 53 -4.12 -7.30 1.21
C THR A 53 -5.32 -6.48 0.75
N PHE A 54 -5.04 -5.45 -0.04
CA PHE A 54 -5.99 -4.46 -0.56
C PHE A 54 -6.17 -4.65 -2.05
N TYR A 55 -7.41 -4.65 -2.52
CA TYR A 55 -7.70 -4.64 -3.95
C TYR A 55 -9.06 -3.98 -4.23
N VAL A 56 -9.19 -3.38 -5.41
CA VAL A 56 -10.46 -2.86 -5.89
C VAL A 56 -11.18 -3.97 -6.64
N ARG A 57 -12.49 -4.11 -6.51
CA ARG A 57 -13.25 -5.18 -7.17
C ARG A 57 -13.63 -4.78 -8.60
N THR A 58 -12.62 -4.50 -9.41
CA THR A 58 -12.72 -4.17 -10.84
C THR A 58 -11.75 -5.04 -11.65
N ALA A 59 -11.95 -5.17 -12.95
CA ALA A 59 -11.02 -5.94 -13.80
C ALA A 59 -9.66 -5.23 -13.90
N GLY A 60 -8.56 -5.99 -13.99
CA GLY A 60 -7.23 -5.44 -14.26
C GLY A 60 -6.52 -4.73 -13.09
N THR A 61 -7.10 -4.73 -11.88
CA THR A 61 -6.40 -4.28 -10.66
C THR A 61 -5.41 -5.33 -10.18
N SER A 62 -4.28 -4.89 -9.64
CA SER A 62 -3.37 -5.73 -8.86
C SER A 62 -3.60 -5.51 -7.37
N PRO A 63 -3.50 -6.55 -6.53
CA PRO A 63 -3.56 -6.37 -5.09
C PRO A 63 -2.28 -5.73 -4.56
N ILE A 64 -2.41 -4.89 -3.53
CA ILE A 64 -1.27 -4.43 -2.73
C ILE A 64 -1.32 -5.10 -1.37
N THR A 65 -0.18 -5.62 -0.90
CA THR A 65 -0.07 -6.30 0.39
C THR A 65 0.96 -5.63 1.27
N ASP A 66 0.58 -5.35 2.52
CA ASP A 66 1.47 -4.88 3.58
C ASP A 66 1.49 -5.91 4.72
N CYS A 67 2.67 -6.46 5.02
CA CYS A 67 2.86 -7.46 6.05
C CYS A 67 3.59 -6.86 7.25
N TYR A 68 3.15 -7.23 8.45
CA TYR A 68 3.67 -6.75 9.72
C TYR A 68 3.61 -7.85 10.78
N ASP A 69 4.31 -7.63 11.89
CA ASP A 69 4.35 -8.60 12.99
C ASP A 69 3.06 -8.56 13.81
N VAL A 70 2.61 -9.73 14.27
CA VAL A 70 1.44 -9.83 15.14
C VAL A 70 1.80 -9.39 16.55
N ILE A 71 0.97 -8.52 17.14
CA ILE A 71 1.07 -8.08 18.54
C ILE A 71 0.15 -8.96 19.39
N GLY A 72 0.73 -9.81 20.24
CA GLY A 72 -0.02 -10.67 21.14
C GLY A 72 -0.54 -11.95 20.46
N GLU A 73 -1.85 -12.19 20.54
CA GLU A 73 -2.50 -13.38 19.97
C GLU A 73 -2.74 -13.25 18.45
N PHE A 74 -2.84 -14.38 17.75
CA PHE A 74 -3.07 -14.44 16.30
C PHE A 74 -4.33 -13.71 15.83
N GLY A 75 -4.27 -13.21 14.60
CA GLY A 75 -5.38 -12.60 13.89
C GLY A 75 -5.36 -11.08 13.89
N ALA A 76 -6.45 -10.50 13.39
CA ALA A 76 -6.58 -9.07 13.14
C ALA A 76 -7.99 -8.59 13.43
N ASN A 77 -8.12 -7.31 13.76
CA ASN A 77 -9.42 -6.66 13.85
C ASN A 77 -9.44 -5.47 12.88
N VAL A 78 -9.83 -5.78 11.64
CA VAL A 78 -9.81 -4.85 10.51
C VAL A 78 -11.11 -4.05 10.45
N ARG A 79 -10.99 -2.72 10.42
CA ARG A 79 -12.12 -1.80 10.28
C ARG A 79 -11.75 -0.59 9.45
N GLN A 80 -12.76 0.08 8.91
CA GLN A 80 -12.58 1.45 8.42
C GLN A 80 -12.65 2.43 9.60
N ALA A 81 -11.66 3.31 9.68
CA ALA A 81 -11.60 4.36 10.70
C ALA A 81 -12.04 5.74 10.18
N ALA A 82 -11.82 6.03 8.88
CA ALA A 82 -12.21 7.28 8.24
C ALA A 82 -12.29 7.12 6.72
N HIS A 83 -13.00 8.04 6.05
CA HIS A 83 -13.07 8.11 4.59
C HIS A 83 -13.20 9.57 4.11
N LEU A 84 -12.67 9.83 2.92
CA LEU A 84 -12.76 11.08 2.17
C LEU A 84 -13.04 10.74 0.70
N LYS A 85 -13.74 11.63 -0.01
CA LYS A 85 -14.03 11.47 -1.43
C LYS A 85 -13.90 12.81 -2.15
N GLU A 86 -13.02 12.86 -3.15
CA GLU A 86 -12.76 14.03 -3.98
C GLU A 86 -12.98 13.64 -5.46
N GLY A 87 -14.18 13.95 -5.98
CA GLY A 87 -14.60 13.47 -7.30
C GLY A 87 -14.62 11.93 -7.37
N GLU A 88 -13.75 11.35 -8.18
CA GLU A 88 -13.59 9.90 -8.36
C GLU A 88 -12.60 9.28 -7.38
N LEU A 89 -11.70 10.09 -6.81
CA LEU A 89 -10.69 9.65 -5.87
C LEU A 89 -11.34 9.38 -4.50
N VAL A 90 -11.20 8.15 -4.02
CA VAL A 90 -11.67 7.74 -2.69
C VAL A 90 -10.45 7.45 -1.83
N ILE A 91 -10.42 8.02 -0.63
CA ILE A 91 -9.33 7.86 0.32
C ILE A 91 -9.91 7.32 1.62
N ARG A 92 -9.37 6.22 2.11
CA ARG A 92 -9.85 5.53 3.32
C ARG A 92 -8.69 5.30 4.27
N LYS A 93 -8.98 5.39 5.56
CA LYS A 93 -8.12 4.87 6.61
C LYS A 93 -8.65 3.52 7.05
N VAL A 94 -7.85 2.48 6.88
CA VAL A 94 -8.14 1.12 7.33
C VAL A 94 -7.20 0.80 8.47
N GLU A 95 -7.73 0.23 9.55
CA GLU A 95 -6.95 -0.11 10.74
C GLU A 95 -7.09 -1.59 11.05
N ASP A 96 -5.97 -2.22 11.42
CA ASP A 96 -5.95 -3.39 12.25
C ASP A 96 -5.71 -2.96 13.71
N THR A 97 -6.80 -2.84 14.44
CA THR A 97 -6.78 -2.33 15.82
C THR A 97 -6.13 -3.29 16.80
N LYS A 98 -6.04 -4.58 16.47
CA LYS A 98 -5.37 -5.58 17.31
C LYS A 98 -3.86 -5.40 17.25
N ASN A 99 -3.34 -5.13 16.06
CA ASN A 99 -1.91 -5.06 15.78
C ASN A 99 -1.37 -3.62 15.61
N ASN A 100 -2.15 -2.61 16.02
CA ASN A 100 -1.76 -1.20 15.98
C ASN A 100 -1.25 -0.74 14.59
N ARG A 101 -1.82 -1.30 13.52
CA ARG A 101 -1.47 -0.97 12.13
C ARG A 101 -2.58 -0.14 11.51
N ALA A 102 -2.22 0.95 10.87
CA ALA A 102 -3.12 1.77 10.06
C ALA A 102 -2.59 1.86 8.63
N CYS A 103 -3.48 1.96 7.66
CA CYS A 103 -3.13 2.13 6.26
C CYS A 103 -4.00 3.23 5.66
N LEU A 104 -3.35 4.19 5.00
CA LEU A 104 -4.04 5.10 4.11
C LEU A 104 -4.13 4.45 2.74
N VAL A 105 -5.36 4.30 2.25
CA VAL A 105 -5.69 3.64 0.99
C VAL A 105 -6.35 4.67 0.09
N ALA A 106 -5.73 4.99 -1.04
CA ALA A 106 -6.31 5.84 -2.08
C ALA A 106 -6.64 4.99 -3.30
N TYR A 107 -7.83 5.13 -3.88
CA TYR A 107 -8.22 4.36 -5.06
C TYR A 107 -9.28 5.09 -5.89
N VAL A 108 -9.44 4.64 -7.14
CA VAL A 108 -10.58 4.97 -8.00
C VAL A 108 -11.26 3.67 -8.42
N SER A 109 -12.56 3.70 -8.72
CA SER A 109 -13.33 2.51 -9.12
C SER A 109 -13.23 2.20 -10.62
N THR A 110 -12.20 2.71 -11.29
CA THR A 110 -11.99 2.53 -12.74
C THR A 110 -11.28 1.20 -13.00
N PRO A 111 -11.72 0.37 -13.97
CA PRO A 111 -10.99 -0.83 -14.37
C PRO A 111 -9.53 -0.54 -14.74
N GLY A 112 -8.63 -1.47 -14.42
CA GLY A 112 -7.20 -1.35 -14.67
C GLY A 112 -6.42 -0.56 -13.60
N THR A 113 -7.10 0.02 -12.62
CA THR A 113 -6.45 0.82 -11.57
C THR A 113 -6.27 0.01 -10.29
N SER A 114 -5.09 0.09 -9.69
CA SER A 114 -4.79 -0.54 -8.40
C SER A 114 -4.91 0.49 -7.28
N PRO A 115 -5.28 0.09 -6.05
CA PRO A 115 -5.25 1.02 -4.93
C PRO A 115 -3.81 1.42 -4.64
N ALA A 116 -3.59 2.64 -4.16
CA ALA A 116 -2.33 3.07 -3.57
C ALA A 116 -2.43 2.94 -2.05
N VAL A 117 -1.48 2.25 -1.43
CA VAL A 117 -1.50 1.96 0.00
C VAL A 117 -0.18 2.36 0.64
N HIS A 118 -0.27 3.05 1.76
CA HIS A 118 0.87 3.25 2.65
C HIS A 118 0.44 2.99 4.09
N CYS A 119 1.12 2.06 4.74
CA CYS A 119 0.80 1.62 6.09
C CYS A 119 1.83 2.12 7.11
N TYR A 120 1.35 2.47 8.28
CA TYR A 120 2.12 3.03 9.39
C TYR A 120 1.59 2.49 10.72
N THR A 121 2.41 2.59 11.75
CA THR A 121 2.02 2.20 13.11
C THR A 121 1.19 3.31 13.74
N THR A 122 0.13 2.95 14.47
CA THR A 122 -0.69 3.91 15.21
C THR A 122 -0.59 3.65 16.71
N THR A 123 -0.37 4.69 17.50
CA THR A 123 -0.25 4.61 18.97
C THR A 123 -1.55 4.98 19.68
N HIS A 124 -2.43 5.73 19.03
CA HIS A 124 -3.67 6.22 19.64
C HIS A 124 -4.89 5.51 19.07
N ARG A 125 -5.62 4.86 19.96
CA ARG A 125 -6.96 4.35 19.67
C ARG A 125 -7.94 5.52 19.85
N PHE A 126 -8.61 5.91 18.76
CA PHE A 126 -9.76 6.83 18.76
C PHE A 126 -9.45 8.33 18.96
N LYS A 127 -8.87 8.97 17.94
CA LYS A 127 -9.06 10.40 17.66
C LYS A 127 -9.61 10.59 16.25
N GLU A 128 -10.42 11.64 16.08
CA GLU A 128 -11.11 11.96 14.83
C GLU A 128 -10.18 12.01 13.62
N GLY A 129 -10.70 11.45 12.51
CA GLY A 129 -10.61 12.00 11.16
C GLY A 129 -9.29 11.90 10.40
N LEU A 130 -9.38 11.46 9.14
CA LEU A 130 -8.50 12.00 8.11
C LEU A 130 -8.96 13.43 7.80
N GLN A 131 -8.04 14.36 7.63
CA GLN A 131 -8.33 15.74 7.23
C GLN A 131 -7.49 16.13 6.01
N ILE A 132 -8.10 16.81 5.05
CA ILE A 132 -7.36 17.43 3.94
C ILE A 132 -6.83 18.77 4.41
N ASP A 133 -5.50 18.90 4.48
CA ASP A 133 -4.83 20.11 4.97
C ASP A 133 -4.43 21.07 3.85
N SER A 134 -4.24 20.54 2.63
CA SER A 134 -3.85 21.31 1.46
C SER A 134 -4.15 20.52 0.19
N HIS A 135 -4.39 21.23 -0.90
CA HIS A 135 -4.52 20.67 -2.23
C HIS A 135 -3.67 21.51 -3.21
N LEU A 136 -3.06 20.85 -4.17
CA LEU A 136 -2.31 21.47 -5.26
C LEU A 136 -2.76 20.83 -6.57
N ARG A 137 -3.09 21.67 -7.54
CA ARG A 137 -3.44 21.24 -8.89
C ARG A 137 -2.50 21.86 -9.90
N GLU A 138 -1.83 21.02 -10.68
CA GLU A 138 -0.82 21.40 -11.66
C GLU A 138 -1.11 20.71 -12.99
N GLY A 139 -1.92 21.35 -13.83
CA GLY A 139 -2.40 20.77 -15.07
C GLY A 139 -3.35 19.59 -14.82
N ASP A 140 -2.89 18.40 -15.19
CA ASP A 140 -3.57 17.12 -15.01
C ASP A 140 -3.25 16.41 -13.69
N LEU A 141 -2.24 16.88 -12.95
CA LEU A 141 -1.88 16.34 -11.64
C LEU A 141 -2.65 17.05 -10.53
N ASP A 142 -3.33 16.28 -9.69
CA ASP A 142 -3.90 16.70 -8.41
C ASP A 142 -3.11 16.05 -7.26
N VAL A 143 -2.72 16.84 -6.25
CA VAL A 143 -2.02 16.36 -5.05
C VAL A 143 -2.74 16.87 -3.80
N HIS A 144 -3.12 15.95 -2.92
CA HIS A 144 -3.76 16.25 -1.64
C HIS A 144 -2.80 15.93 -0.49
N ARG A 145 -2.64 16.87 0.45
CA ARG A 145 -2.01 16.62 1.75
C ARG A 145 -3.08 16.26 2.76
N ILE A 146 -2.91 15.11 3.40
CA ILE A 146 -3.89 14.55 4.33
C ILE A 146 -3.22 14.27 5.66
N SER A 147 -3.74 14.84 6.74
CA SER A 147 -3.31 14.53 8.09
C SER A 147 -4.13 13.39 8.69
N ASP A 148 -3.43 12.49 9.37
CA ASP A 148 -3.96 11.59 10.38
C ASP A 148 -3.41 12.04 11.73
N ALA A 149 -4.15 12.93 12.40
CA ALA A 149 -3.79 13.47 13.69
C ALA A 149 -3.66 12.39 14.77
N SER A 150 -4.39 11.27 14.63
CA SER A 150 -4.33 10.16 15.59
C SER A 150 -3.03 9.36 15.51
N ALA A 151 -2.35 9.37 14.35
CA ALA A 151 -1.06 8.73 14.16
C ALA A 151 0.11 9.72 14.15
N GLY A 152 -0.16 11.03 14.16
CA GLY A 152 0.88 12.04 13.94
C GLY A 152 1.49 11.90 12.54
N THR A 153 0.71 11.45 11.55
CA THR A 153 1.18 11.11 10.20
C THR A 153 0.53 12.01 9.18
N THR A 154 1.31 12.49 8.21
CA THR A 154 0.83 13.21 7.04
C THR A 154 1.07 12.34 5.82
N CYS A 155 0.11 12.28 4.91
CA CYS A 155 0.22 11.57 3.64
C CYS A 155 -0.02 12.52 2.48
N LEU A 156 0.80 12.41 1.42
CA LEU A 156 0.48 12.99 0.13
C LEU A 156 -0.16 11.94 -0.75
N VAL A 157 -1.29 12.29 -1.36
CA VAL A 157 -1.96 11.47 -2.37
C VAL A 157 -1.93 12.22 -3.69
N ALA A 158 -1.26 11.66 -4.68
CA ALA A 158 -1.22 12.19 -6.04
C ALA A 158 -2.13 11.37 -6.96
N PHE A 159 -2.86 12.06 -7.82
CA PHE A 159 -3.75 11.48 -8.80
C PHE A 159 -3.67 12.28 -10.11
N VAL A 160 -3.52 11.58 -11.24
CA VAL A 160 -3.48 12.20 -12.56
C VAL A 160 -4.86 12.04 -13.17
N LYS A 161 -5.52 13.16 -13.49
CA LYS A 161 -6.90 13.20 -13.97
C LYS A 161 -7.01 12.84 -15.46
N THR A 162 -6.45 11.69 -15.83
CA THR A 162 -6.69 11.00 -17.09
C THR A 162 -7.37 9.66 -16.76
N GLU A 163 -8.20 9.15 -17.66
CA GLU A 163 -8.93 7.91 -17.38
C GLU A 163 -7.98 6.72 -17.16
N GLY A 164 -8.35 5.81 -16.27
CA GLY A 164 -7.63 4.56 -16.04
C GLY A 164 -6.31 4.69 -15.27
N THR A 165 -6.06 5.81 -14.60
CA THR A 165 -4.84 5.99 -13.79
C THR A 165 -5.05 5.56 -12.34
N ALA A 166 -4.05 4.90 -11.77
CA ALA A 166 -4.02 4.67 -10.33
C ALA A 166 -3.43 5.89 -9.61
N PRO A 167 -3.94 6.21 -8.40
CA PRO A 167 -3.28 7.19 -7.54
C PRO A 167 -1.92 6.66 -7.06
N SER A 168 -1.13 7.53 -6.45
CA SER A 168 0.01 7.16 -5.62
C SER A 168 -0.09 7.84 -4.26
N THR A 169 0.44 7.19 -3.23
CA THR A 169 0.42 7.72 -1.87
C THR A 169 1.75 7.51 -1.17
N PHE A 170 2.15 8.49 -0.36
CA PHE A 170 3.32 8.38 0.51
C PHE A 170 3.04 9.08 1.83
N CYS A 171 3.26 8.38 2.95
CA CYS A 171 3.07 8.92 4.28
C CYS A 171 4.41 9.14 4.99
N TYR A 172 4.45 10.16 5.85
CA TYR A 172 5.60 10.51 6.69
C TYR A 172 5.13 11.10 8.03
N PRO A 173 6.00 11.10 9.07
CA PRO A 173 5.69 11.77 10.33
C PRO A 173 5.39 13.26 10.13
N SER A 174 4.37 13.74 10.81
CA SER A 174 3.95 15.15 10.77
C SER A 174 4.82 16.00 11.68
N VAL A 175 5.09 17.24 11.26
CA VAL A 175 5.70 18.26 12.10
C VAL A 175 4.60 18.96 12.91
N PRO A 176 4.71 19.03 14.24
CA PRO A 176 3.76 19.77 15.07
C PRO A 176 3.65 21.22 14.61
N GLN A 177 2.41 21.73 14.44
CA GLN A 177 2.14 23.11 14.04
C GLN A 177 2.69 23.51 12.65
N GLY A 178 3.04 22.54 11.81
CA GLY A 178 3.38 22.79 10.41
C GLY A 178 2.20 23.41 9.67
N ILE A 179 2.33 24.66 9.22
CA ILE A 179 1.32 25.34 8.39
C ILE A 179 2.03 25.85 7.14
N GLY A 180 1.50 25.51 5.98
CA GLY A 180 2.02 25.97 4.70
C GLY A 180 1.33 25.26 3.54
N PRO A 181 1.25 25.88 2.34
CA PRO A 181 0.66 25.24 1.18
C PRO A 181 1.62 24.20 0.58
N LEU A 182 1.05 23.24 -0.16
CA LEU A 182 1.82 22.49 -1.15
C LEU A 182 2.25 23.44 -2.28
N ARG A 183 3.48 23.28 -2.78
CA ARG A 183 3.98 24.06 -3.93
C ARG A 183 4.68 23.15 -4.91
N GLN A 184 4.54 23.43 -6.20
CA GLN A 184 5.43 22.89 -7.20
C GLN A 184 6.64 23.82 -7.36
N GLU A 185 7.84 23.29 -7.14
CA GLU A 185 9.07 24.07 -7.34
C GLU A 185 9.66 23.89 -8.74
N HIS A 186 9.66 22.65 -9.22
CA HIS A 186 10.31 22.30 -10.48
C HIS A 186 9.48 21.30 -11.27
N THR A 187 9.68 21.30 -12.59
CA THR A 187 9.09 20.34 -13.51
C THR A 187 10.11 19.96 -14.57
N LEU A 188 10.25 18.66 -14.78
CA LEU A 188 10.94 18.07 -15.92
C LEU A 188 9.89 17.46 -16.84
N LYS A 189 9.98 17.75 -18.13
CA LYS A 189 9.18 17.09 -19.15
C LYS A 189 10.12 16.62 -20.27
N GLU A 190 10.28 15.32 -20.39
CA GLU A 190 11.13 14.67 -21.38
C GLU A 190 10.29 13.68 -22.19
N GLY A 191 9.93 14.07 -23.42
CA GLY A 191 8.92 13.35 -24.20
C GLY A 191 7.59 13.26 -23.44
N ASP A 192 7.15 12.03 -23.17
CA ASP A 192 5.88 11.75 -22.50
C ASP A 192 6.02 11.69 -20.97
N LEU A 193 7.25 11.61 -20.45
CA LEU A 193 7.52 11.56 -19.02
C LEU A 193 7.45 12.97 -18.42
N VAL A 194 6.61 13.11 -17.40
CA VAL A 194 6.50 14.31 -16.56
C VAL A 194 6.97 13.97 -15.16
N VAL A 195 7.87 14.78 -14.60
CA VAL A 195 8.30 14.69 -13.21
C VAL A 195 8.14 16.06 -12.56
N ARG A 196 7.33 16.15 -11.51
CA ARG A 196 7.10 17.38 -10.74
C ARG A 196 7.69 17.23 -9.34
N LYS A 197 8.44 18.25 -8.90
CA LYS A 197 8.92 18.35 -7.51
C LYS A 197 7.88 19.15 -6.72
N ILE A 198 7.19 18.47 -5.82
CA ILE A 198 6.19 19.05 -4.92
C ILE A 198 6.79 19.18 -3.54
N THR A 199 6.75 20.37 -2.95
CA THR A 199 7.22 20.62 -1.59
C THR A 199 6.05 20.77 -0.63
N ASP A 200 6.14 20.05 0.48
CA ASP A 200 5.33 20.25 1.67
C ASP A 200 6.15 21.01 2.70
N GLY A 201 6.09 22.34 2.61
CA GLY A 201 6.81 23.24 3.51
C GLY A 201 6.37 23.14 4.97
N ALA A 202 5.15 22.63 5.23
CA ALA A 202 4.68 22.42 6.61
C ALA A 202 5.45 21.30 7.31
N ASN A 203 5.89 20.28 6.56
CA ASN A 203 6.53 19.08 7.08
C ASN A 203 8.00 18.94 6.69
N ASN A 204 8.59 19.94 6.04
CA ASN A 204 9.96 19.90 5.49
C ASN A 204 10.17 18.66 4.59
N LYS A 205 9.21 18.37 3.71
CA LYS A 205 9.29 17.27 2.75
C LYS A 205 9.24 17.79 1.33
N ALA A 206 9.91 17.06 0.43
CA ALA A 206 9.75 17.21 -1.00
C ALA A 206 9.45 15.83 -1.59
N CYS A 207 8.59 15.80 -2.60
CA CYS A 207 8.19 14.59 -3.29
C CYS A 207 8.37 14.78 -4.79
N LEU A 208 9.03 13.82 -5.43
CA LEU A 208 9.02 13.68 -6.87
C LEU A 208 7.81 12.85 -7.26
N VAL A 209 6.92 13.47 -8.04
CA VAL A 209 5.77 12.80 -8.63
C VAL A 209 6.06 12.62 -10.11
N SER A 210 6.28 11.37 -10.52
CA SER A 210 6.54 11.00 -11.90
C SER A 210 5.33 10.31 -12.51
N TYR A 211 4.96 10.68 -13.74
CA TYR A 211 3.86 10.05 -14.46
C TYR A 211 4.03 10.28 -15.97
N VAL A 212 3.26 9.55 -16.77
CA VAL A 212 3.15 9.77 -18.21
C VAL A 212 1.82 10.48 -18.46
N SER A 213 1.78 11.46 -19.36
CA SER A 213 0.54 12.25 -19.60
C SER A 213 -0.40 11.54 -20.59
N THR A 214 -0.58 10.22 -20.46
CA THR A 214 -1.42 9.40 -21.34
C THR A 214 -2.43 8.58 -20.53
N GLN A 215 -3.53 8.20 -21.19
CA GLN A 215 -4.58 7.39 -20.58
C GLN A 215 -4.02 6.07 -20.03
N GLY A 216 -4.45 5.66 -18.84
CA GLY A 216 -4.04 4.40 -18.23
C GLY A 216 -2.69 4.42 -17.50
N THR A 217 -1.99 5.56 -17.44
CA THR A 217 -0.66 5.63 -16.83
C THR A 217 -0.70 6.20 -15.41
N SER A 218 -0.31 5.36 -14.46
CA SER A 218 -0.37 5.70 -13.03
C SER A 218 0.79 6.58 -12.59
N SER A 219 0.51 7.48 -11.65
CA SER A 219 1.58 8.24 -11.01
C SER A 219 2.42 7.36 -10.08
N ARG A 220 3.67 7.76 -9.86
CA ARG A 220 4.53 7.23 -8.81
C ARG A 220 5.11 8.38 -8.01
N MET A 221 5.16 8.20 -6.69
CA MET A 221 5.64 9.21 -5.76
C MET A 221 6.83 8.68 -4.97
N PHE A 222 7.84 9.53 -4.82
CA PHE A 222 8.95 9.31 -3.89
C PHE A 222 9.21 10.58 -3.10
N CYS A 223 9.17 10.49 -1.78
CA CYS A 223 9.36 11.63 -0.88
C CYS A 223 10.67 11.54 -0.08
N PHE A 224 11.25 12.70 0.22
CA PHE A 224 12.50 12.85 0.97
C PHE A 224 12.47 14.15 1.79
N ASP A 225 13.44 14.30 2.69
CA ASP A 225 13.61 15.51 3.50
C ASP A 225 14.01 16.71 2.63
N HIS A 226 13.27 17.80 2.77
CA HIS A 226 13.51 19.06 2.09
C HIS A 226 14.16 20.04 3.07
N ARG A 227 15.37 20.49 2.72
CA ARG A 227 16.15 21.49 3.45
C ARG A 227 16.17 22.80 2.69
#